data_AF-A0AAJ5RJI9-F1
#
_entry.id   AF-A0AAJ5RJI9-F1
#
_cell.length_a   1.000
_cell.length_b   1.000
_cell.length_c   1.000
_cell.angle_alpha   90.00
_cell.angle_beta   90.00
_cell.angle_gamma   90.00
#
_symmetry.space_group_name_H-M   'P 1'
#
loop_
_entity.id
_entity.type
_entity.pdbx_description
1 polymer ?
#
loop_
_entity_poly.entity_id
_entity_poly.type
_entity_poly.pdbx_seq_one_letter_code
_entity_poly.pdbx_strand_id
1 'polypeptide(L)' 'MNKTLLRILIRAKEVNKWVATKHLVEVSLQRSILLHLEDQRLLLVNSHQEDGILIKLTVKGYHQYKSVSEE' A
#
# COMPACT_ATOMS: atom_id res chain seq x y z
N MET A 1 0.03 10.40 -2.66
CA MET A 1 0.38 9.37 -1.66
C MET A 1 1.77 9.67 -1.12
N ASN A 2 2.05 9.45 0.17
CA ASN A 2 3.36 9.74 0.77
C ASN A 2 4.48 8.88 0.13
N LYS A 3 5.63 9.48 -0.26
CA LYS A 3 6.76 8.76 -0.89
C LYS A 3 7.31 7.63 0.00
N THR A 4 7.32 7.81 1.32
CA THR A 4 7.78 6.80 2.28
C THR A 4 6.88 5.57 2.27
N LEU A 5 5.56 5.77 2.30
CA LEU A 5 4.59 4.69 2.18
C LEU A 5 4.75 3.92 0.87
N LEU A 6 4.95 4.64 -0.23
CA LEU A 6 5.17 4.04 -1.54
C LEU A 6 6.37 3.10 -1.53
N ARG A 7 7.50 3.54 -0.96
CA ARG A 7 8.72 2.73 -0.84
C ARG A 7 8.51 1.48 0.02
N ILE A 8 7.77 1.60 1.13
CA ILE A 8 7.42 0.45 1.97
C ILE A 8 6.60 -0.57 1.19
N LEU A 9 5.58 -0.10 0.46
CA LEU A 9 4.69 -0.96 -0.33
C LEU A 9 5.42 -1.64 -1.49
N ILE A 10 6.30 -0.91 -2.18
CA ILE A 10 7.15 -1.44 -3.27
C ILE A 10 8.05 -2.55 -2.74
N ARG A 11 8.78 -2.30 -1.65
CA ARG A 11 9.64 -3.32 -1.02
C ARG A 11 8.84 -4.53 -0.54
N ALA A 12 7.68 -4.31 0.09
CA ALA A 12 6.81 -5.38 0.53
C ALA A 12 6.33 -6.24 -0.65
N LYS A 13 6.05 -5.62 -1.81
CA LYS A 13 5.67 -6.34 -3.03
C LYS A 13 6.80 -7.20 -3.59
N GLU A 14 8.04 -6.71 -3.55
CA GLU A 14 9.23 -7.46 -4.01
C GLU A 14 9.44 -8.75 -3.21
N VAL A 15 9.11 -8.73 -1.92
CA VAL A 15 9.12 -9.93 -1.06
C VAL A 15 7.73 -10.57 -0.91
N ASN A 16 6.75 -10.16 -1.73
CA ASN A 16 5.37 -10.65 -1.77
C ASN A 16 4.58 -10.61 -0.45
N LYS A 17 4.91 -9.69 0.47
CA LYS A 17 4.26 -9.54 1.78
C LYS A 17 3.13 -8.51 1.78
N TRP A 18 2.25 -8.63 2.77
CA TRP A 18 1.25 -7.62 3.14
C TRP A 18 1.85 -6.63 4.15
N VAL A 19 1.35 -5.41 4.17
CA VAL A 19 1.76 -4.36 5.11
C VAL A 19 0.58 -4.03 6.01
N ALA A 20 0.74 -4.15 7.32
CA ALA A 20 -0.29 -3.74 8.27
C ALA A 20 -0.25 -2.23 8.49
N THR A 21 -1.39 -1.56 8.34
CA THR A 21 -1.48 -0.09 8.48
C THR A 21 -1.23 0.36 9.90
N LYS A 22 -1.39 -0.52 10.90
CA LYS A 22 -1.03 -0.23 12.30
C LYS A 22 0.45 0.11 12.52
N HIS A 23 1.34 -0.31 11.62
CA HIS A 23 2.76 0.04 11.68
C HIS A 23 3.11 1.29 10.86
N LEU A 24 2.13 1.86 10.16
CA LEU A 24 2.28 3.05 9.32
C LEU A 24 1.83 4.32 10.04
N VAL A 25 1.95 4.38 11.37
CA VAL A 25 1.38 5.41 12.26
C VAL A 25 1.83 6.83 11.89
N GLU A 26 3.04 6.99 11.34
CA GLU A 26 3.56 8.28 10.86
C GLU A 26 2.99 8.73 9.51
N VAL A 27 2.31 7.84 8.79
CA VAL A 27 1.66 8.15 7.52
C VAL A 27 0.17 8.26 7.77
N SER A 28 -0.35 9.48 7.81
CA SER A 28 -1.81 9.72 7.82
C SER A 28 -2.42 9.15 6.54
N LEU A 29 -2.90 7.92 6.64
CA LEU A 29 -3.48 7.14 5.57
C LEU A 29 -4.99 7.21 5.71
N GLN A 30 -5.60 8.16 5.00
CA GLN A 30 -7.05 8.30 4.99
C GLN A 30 -7.69 7.07 4.33
N ARG A 31 -8.73 6.53 4.95
CA ARG A 31 -9.47 5.36 4.44
C ARG A 31 -10.03 5.58 3.04
N SER A 32 -10.42 6.82 2.72
CA SER A 32 -10.87 7.23 1.38
C SER A 32 -9.80 7.00 0.30
N ILE A 33 -8.53 7.26 0.60
CA ILE A 33 -7.42 7.02 -0.32
C ILE A 33 -7.23 5.53 -0.56
N LEU A 34 -7.33 4.70 0.49
CA LEU A 34 -7.21 3.25 0.36
C LEU A 34 -8.31 2.67 -0.54
N LEU A 35 -9.56 3.07 -0.32
CA LEU A 35 -10.70 2.65 -1.13
C LEU A 35 -10.54 3.10 -2.59
N HIS A 36 -10.14 4.35 -2.82
CA HIS A 36 -9.90 4.87 -4.16
C HIS A 36 -8.82 4.08 -4.92
N LEU A 37 -7.74 3.70 -4.24
CA LEU A 37 -6.66 2.90 -4.84
C LEU A 37 -7.07 1.45 -5.10
N GLU A 38 -7.95 0.91 -4.25
CA GLU A 38 -8.55 -0.40 -4.44
C GLU A 38 -9.50 -0.42 -5.65
N ASP A 39 -10.35 0.59 -5.79
CA ASP A 39 -11.24 0.76 -6.97
C ASP A 39 -10.44 0.84 -8.28
N GLN A 40 -9.27 1.49 -8.26
CA GLN A 40 -8.36 1.55 -9.40
C GLN A 40 -7.57 0.24 -9.66
N ARG A 41 -7.76 -0.76 -8.80
CA ARG A 41 -7.02 -2.03 -8.78
C ARG A 41 -5.51 -1.86 -8.62
N LEU A 42 -5.08 -0.82 -7.91
CA LEU A 42 -3.67 -0.55 -7.61
C LEU A 42 -3.25 -1.14 -6.26
N LEU A 43 -4.19 -1.23 -5.33
CA LEU A 43 -4.01 -1.78 -4.00
C LEU A 43 -5.04 -2.90 -3.75
N LEU A 44 -4.68 -3.85 -2.91
CA LEU A 44 -5.60 -4.77 -2.25
C LEU A 44 -5.69 -4.36 -0.80
N VAL A 45 -6.90 -4.25 -0.28
CA VAL A 45 -7.16 -3.99 1.13
C VAL A 45 -7.81 -5.23 1.74
N ASN A 46 -7.31 -5.66 2.89
CA ASN A 46 -7.88 -6.77 3.63
C ASN A 46 -8.03 -6.37 5.10
N SER A 47 -9.17 -6.66 5.71
CA SER A 47 -9.39 -6.48 7.14
C SER A 47 -9.04 -7.77 7.87
N HIS A 48 -8.00 -7.73 8.71
CA HIS A 48 -7.60 -8.81 9.60
C HIS A 48 -8.02 -8.51 11.04
N GLN A 49 -8.51 -9.52 11.76
CA GLN A 49 -9.06 -9.32 13.11
C GLN A 49 -8.01 -8.87 14.13
N GLU A 50 -6.78 -9.41 14.06
CA GLU A 50 -5.69 -9.08 15.00
C GLU A 50 -4.73 -7.99 14.48
N ASP A 51 -4.58 -7.86 13.16
CA ASP A 51 -3.61 -6.94 12.55
C ASP A 51 -4.26 -5.64 12.03
N GLY A 52 -5.57 -5.54 12.10
CA GLY A 52 -6.32 -4.42 11.55
C GLY A 52 -6.32 -4.44 10.02
N ILE A 53 -6.13 -3.29 9.39
CA ILE A 53 -6.14 -3.19 7.94
C ILE A 53 -4.77 -3.61 7.39
N LEU A 54 -4.78 -4.59 6.51
CA LEU A 54 -3.64 -5.03 5.72
C LEU A 54 -3.77 -4.49 4.30
N ILE A 55 -2.67 -4.00 3.75
CA ILE A 55 -2.62 -3.49 2.39
C ILE A 55 -1.49 -4.13 1.59
N LYS A 56 -1.73 -4.32 0.30
CA LYS A 56 -0.74 -4.91 -0.62
C LYS A 56 -0.86 -4.30 -2.00
N LEU A 57 0.28 -4.02 -2.65
CA LEU A 57 0.28 -3.58 -4.05
C LEU A 57 -0.12 -4.72 -4.99
N THR A 58 -0.96 -4.39 -5.97
CA THR A 58 -1.17 -5.27 -7.12
C THR A 58 0.03 -5.20 -8.06
N VAL A 59 0.12 -6.12 -9.03
CA VAL A 59 1.14 -6.04 -10.10
C VAL A 59 1.01 -4.72 -10.86
N LYS A 60 -0.22 -4.31 -11.18
CA LYS A 60 -0.51 -3.03 -11.82
C LYS A 60 -0.01 -1.84 -10.98
N GLY A 61 -0.35 -1.81 -9.69
CA GLY A 61 0.09 -0.76 -8.79
C GLY A 61 1.62 -0.70 -8.67
N TYR A 62 2.29 -1.85 -8.60
CA TYR A 62 3.75 -1.92 -8.56
C TYR A 62 4.38 -1.26 -9.80
N HIS A 63 3.94 -1.60 -11.00
CA HIS A 63 4.48 -1.00 -12.22
C HIS A 63 4.22 0.51 -12.28
N GLN A 64 3.02 0.96 -11.90
CA GLN A 64 2.69 2.38 -11.91
C GLN A 64 3.53 3.20 -10.92
N TYR A 65 3.83 2.63 -9.74
CA TYR A 65 4.50 3.35 -8.67
C TYR A 65 6.02 3.17 -8.61
N LYS A 66 6.54 2.09 -9.20
CA LYS A 66 7.99 1.86 -9.28
C LYS A 66 8.67 3.01 -10.03
N SER A 67 8.13 3.40 -11.18
CA SER A 67 8.64 4.50 -11.99
C SER A 67 8.66 5.84 -11.24
N VAL A 68 7.67 6.07 -10.36
CA VAL A 68 7.54 7.31 -9.57
C VAL A 68 8.47 7.32 -8.35
N SER A 69 9.01 6.17 -7.94
CA SER A 69 9.90 6.06 -6.77
C SER A 69 11.38 6.28 -7.06
N GLU A 70 11.75 6.33 -8.35
CA GLU A 70 13.11 6.55 -8.84
C GLU A 70 13.38 8.03 -9.22
N GLU A 71 12.37 8.91 -9.06
CA GLU A 71 12.45 10.39 -9.16
C GLU A 71 12.42 11.10 -7.80
#